data_AF-A0A255GV71-F1
#
_entry.id   AF-A0A255GV71-F1
#
_cell.length_a   1.000
_cell.length_b   1.000
_cell.length_c   1.000
_cell.angle_alpha   90.00
_cell.angle_beta   90.00
_cell.angle_gamma   90.00
#
_symmetry.space_group_name_H-M   'P 1'
#
loop_
_entity.id
_entity.type
_entity.pdbx_description
1 polymer ?
#
loop_
_entity_poly.entity_id
_entity_poly.type
_entity_poly.pdbx_seq_one_letter_code
_entity_poly.pdbx_strand_id
1 'polypeptide(L)'
;MPRASGSGDRGRTPGDGLQVVDRDAPIFVISVAAKLAGMHPQTLRSYDRMGLVQPRRTSGRGRRYSPRDVAKLRLIQRLSQDEGINLQGIRRILELEAELEELREHAAELGELLRMAHAAPAGSRIFTADKAGGVRLTPTGQRYFRQTPRALGR
;
A
#
# COMPACT_ATOMS: atom_id res chain seq x y z
N MET A 1 -21.19 1.33 63.27
CA MET A 1 -20.46 2.34 62.47
C MET A 1 -20.40 1.86 61.01
N PRO A 2 -20.82 2.68 60.02
CA PRO A 2 -21.03 2.28 58.62
C PRO A 2 -19.90 2.69 57.66
N ARG A 3 -19.86 2.11 56.45
CA ARG A 3 -19.46 2.69 55.14
C ARG A 3 -19.77 1.62 54.07
N ALA A 4 -20.74 1.82 53.18
CA ALA A 4 -20.64 2.51 51.88
C ALA A 4 -19.60 1.82 50.96
N SER A 5 -19.80 1.55 49.69
CA SER A 5 -20.88 1.76 48.73
C SER A 5 -20.40 1.11 47.42
N GLY A 6 -21.33 0.84 46.51
CA GLY A 6 -21.10 0.11 45.26
C GLY A 6 -19.92 0.56 44.40
N SER A 7 -19.40 -0.41 43.65
CA SER A 7 -18.82 -0.18 42.33
C SER A 7 -19.30 -1.32 41.44
N GLY A 8 -20.31 -1.01 40.62
CA GLY A 8 -20.90 -1.94 39.68
C GLY A 8 -19.85 -2.52 38.74
N ASP A 9 -19.85 -3.84 38.63
CA ASP A 9 -19.26 -4.58 37.52
C ASP A 9 -20.09 -4.28 36.27
N ARG A 10 -19.90 -3.08 35.74
CA ARG A 10 -20.47 -2.65 34.46
C ARG A 10 -19.67 -3.35 33.37
N GLY A 11 -20.30 -4.36 32.80
CA GLY A 11 -20.21 -4.72 31.39
C GLY A 11 -18.84 -4.54 30.77
N ARG A 12 -18.02 -5.58 30.84
CA ARG A 12 -17.04 -5.83 29.79
C ARG A 12 -17.82 -6.14 28.51
N THR A 13 -18.18 -5.08 27.78
CA THR A 13 -18.50 -5.18 26.36
C THR A 13 -17.32 -5.86 25.70
N PRO A 14 -17.50 -6.95 24.93
CA PRO A 14 -16.47 -7.40 24.03
C PRO A 14 -16.25 -6.24 23.06
N GLY A 15 -15.12 -5.56 23.20
CA GLY A 15 -14.67 -4.58 22.23
C GLY A 15 -14.58 -5.28 20.90
N ASP A 16 -15.59 -5.07 20.08
CA ASP A 16 -15.59 -4.87 18.64
C ASP A 16 -14.23 -5.16 17.99
N GLY A 17 -13.89 -6.44 17.94
CA GLY A 17 -12.98 -6.96 16.95
C GLY A 17 -13.73 -6.90 15.64
N LEU A 18 -13.86 -5.69 15.07
CA LEU A 18 -14.20 -5.50 13.68
C LEU A 18 -13.04 -6.17 12.94
N GLN A 19 -13.16 -7.49 12.74
CA GLN A 19 -12.18 -8.27 12.01
C GLN A 19 -11.97 -7.50 10.72
N VAL A 20 -10.75 -7.03 10.49
CA VAL A 20 -10.37 -6.42 9.23
C VAL A 20 -10.58 -7.52 8.21
N VAL A 21 -11.77 -7.54 7.59
CA VAL A 21 -12.13 -8.55 6.62
C VAL A 21 -11.16 -8.33 5.48
N ASP A 22 -10.21 -9.23 5.34
CA ASP A 22 -9.27 -9.23 4.24
C ASP A 22 -10.08 -9.13 2.94
N ARG A 23 -9.87 -8.03 2.22
CA ARG A 23 -10.65 -7.69 1.04
C ARG A 23 -10.40 -8.65 -0.12
N ASP A 24 -9.32 -9.42 -0.05
CA ASP A 24 -8.93 -10.43 -1.03
C ASP A 24 -9.30 -11.85 -0.57
N ALA A 25 -9.81 -12.01 0.67
CA ALA A 25 -10.24 -13.31 1.17
C ALA A 25 -11.45 -13.84 0.38
N PRO A 26 -11.34 -15.03 -0.26
CA PRO A 26 -12.40 -15.58 -1.09
C PRO A 26 -13.49 -16.23 -0.23
N ILE A 27 -14.36 -15.41 0.36
CA ILE A 27 -15.35 -15.86 1.34
C ILE A 27 -16.77 -16.03 0.76
N PHE A 28 -17.09 -15.39 -0.36
CA PHE A 28 -18.46 -15.37 -0.90
C PHE A 28 -18.67 -16.42 -2.00
N VAL A 29 -19.74 -17.20 -1.87
CA VAL A 29 -20.22 -18.06 -2.98
C VAL A 29 -20.93 -17.22 -4.05
N ILE A 30 -21.06 -17.75 -5.27
CA ILE A 30 -21.66 -17.03 -6.41
C ILE A 30 -23.03 -16.43 -6.11
N SER A 31 -23.90 -17.12 -5.36
CA SER A 31 -25.24 -16.62 -5.02
C SER A 31 -25.17 -15.39 -4.11
N VAL A 32 -24.28 -15.41 -3.12
CA VAL A 32 -24.07 -14.29 -2.19
C VAL A 32 -23.42 -13.13 -2.94
N ALA A 33 -22.38 -13.39 -3.73
CA ALA A 33 -21.72 -12.37 -4.55
C ALA A 33 -22.71 -11.70 -5.51
N ALA A 34 -23.60 -12.48 -6.15
CA ALA A 34 -24.62 -11.97 -7.05
C ALA A 34 -25.61 -11.05 -6.35
N LYS A 35 -26.10 -11.45 -5.17
CA LYS A 35 -26.98 -10.63 -4.33
C LYS A 35 -26.29 -9.34 -3.90
N LEU A 36 -25.04 -9.42 -3.45
CA LEU A 36 -24.27 -8.24 -3.03
C LEU A 36 -24.01 -7.31 -4.21
N ALA A 37 -23.73 -7.85 -5.39
CA ALA A 37 -23.45 -7.05 -6.58
C ALA A 37 -24.72 -6.58 -7.31
N GLY A 38 -25.94 -6.95 -6.85
CA GLY A 38 -27.20 -6.52 -7.47
C GLY A 38 -27.43 -7.11 -8.86
N MET A 39 -26.97 -8.33 -9.11
CA MET A 39 -26.97 -8.97 -10.43
C MET A 39 -27.42 -10.43 -10.37
N HIS A 40 -27.85 -10.98 -11.50
CA HIS A 40 -28.29 -12.38 -11.58
C HIS A 40 -27.07 -13.33 -11.60
N PRO A 41 -27.10 -14.48 -10.89
CA PRO A 41 -25.99 -15.44 -10.88
C PRO A 41 -25.51 -15.88 -12.26
N GLN A 42 -26.40 -15.97 -13.24
CA GLN A 42 -26.04 -16.30 -14.63
C GLN A 42 -25.16 -15.23 -15.30
N THR A 43 -25.40 -13.95 -14.98
CA THR A 43 -24.60 -12.83 -15.48
C THR A 43 -23.18 -12.89 -14.91
N LEU A 44 -23.01 -13.19 -13.61
CA LEU A 44 -21.68 -13.38 -13.02
C LEU A 44 -20.93 -14.52 -13.68
N ARG A 45 -21.61 -15.64 -13.99
CA ARG A 45 -20.96 -16.75 -14.72
C ARG A 45 -20.48 -16.29 -16.09
N SER A 46 -21.25 -15.45 -16.77
CA SER A 46 -20.85 -14.87 -18.06
C SER A 46 -19.62 -13.99 -17.93
N TYR A 47 -19.61 -13.07 -16.95
CA TYR A 47 -18.48 -12.17 -16.71
C TYR A 47 -17.20 -12.89 -16.31
N ASP A 48 -17.31 -13.92 -15.48
CA ASP A 48 -16.19 -14.79 -15.13
C ASP A 48 -15.64 -15.53 -16.36
N ARG A 49 -16.50 -16.08 -17.23
CA ARG A 49 -16.04 -16.71 -18.48
C ARG A 49 -15.34 -15.73 -19.42
N MET A 50 -15.75 -14.46 -19.42
CA MET A 50 -15.09 -13.39 -20.17
C MET A 50 -13.78 -12.90 -19.52
N GLY A 51 -13.46 -13.36 -18.30
CA GLY A 51 -12.25 -12.98 -17.58
C GLY A 51 -12.33 -11.63 -16.85
N LEU A 52 -13.51 -11.02 -16.75
CA LEU A 52 -13.70 -9.73 -16.06
C LEU A 52 -13.45 -9.82 -14.55
N VAL A 53 -13.70 -11.00 -13.98
CA VAL A 53 -13.46 -11.32 -12.57
C VAL A 53 -12.91 -12.74 -12.50
N GLN A 54 -11.85 -12.93 -11.72
CA GLN A 54 -11.17 -14.22 -11.56
C GLN A 54 -11.37 -14.75 -10.14
N PRO A 55 -12.52 -15.37 -9.84
CA PRO A 55 -12.74 -15.92 -8.50
C PRO A 55 -11.80 -17.09 -8.24
N ARG A 56 -11.39 -17.26 -6.98
CA ARG A 56 -10.62 -18.44 -6.58
C ARG A 56 -11.49 -19.69 -6.69
N ARG A 57 -10.99 -20.70 -7.40
CA ARG A 57 -11.65 -22.01 -7.50
C ARG A 57 -11.27 -22.85 -6.28
N THR A 58 -12.26 -23.33 -5.53
CA THR A 58 -12.04 -24.30 -4.45
C THR A 58 -12.27 -25.72 -4.98
N SER A 59 -11.42 -26.68 -4.61
CA SER A 59 -11.62 -28.10 -4.91
C SER A 59 -12.99 -28.56 -4.36
N GLY A 60 -13.91 -28.92 -5.25
CA GLY A 60 -15.23 -29.45 -4.91
C GLY A 60 -16.31 -28.47 -4.46
N ARG A 61 -16.00 -27.20 -4.12
CA ARG A 61 -17.00 -26.22 -3.60
C ARG A 61 -17.32 -25.05 -4.54
N GLY A 62 -16.77 -25.05 -5.75
CA GLY A 62 -17.08 -24.05 -6.77
C GLY A 62 -16.27 -22.75 -6.64
N ARG A 63 -16.83 -21.66 -7.17
CA ARG A 63 -16.19 -20.34 -7.28
C ARG A 63 -16.41 -19.54 -6.00
N ARG A 64 -15.33 -18.98 -5.45
CA ARG A 64 -15.39 -18.07 -4.31
C ARG A 64 -14.89 -16.68 -4.71
N TYR A 65 -15.69 -15.69 -4.36
CA TYR A 65 -15.48 -14.28 -4.64
C TYR A 65 -15.02 -13.59 -3.36
N SER A 66 -14.09 -12.66 -3.50
CA SER A 66 -13.66 -11.78 -2.41
C SER A 66 -14.54 -10.53 -2.32
N PRO A 67 -14.48 -9.77 -1.21
CA PRO A 67 -15.06 -8.42 -1.15
C PRO A 67 -14.61 -7.52 -2.31
N ARG A 68 -13.34 -7.60 -2.73
CA ARG A 68 -12.81 -6.85 -3.87
C ARG A 68 -13.46 -7.26 -5.19
N ASP A 69 -13.70 -8.55 -5.39
CA ASP A 69 -14.41 -9.04 -6.59
C ASP A 69 -15.84 -8.49 -6.66
N VAL A 70 -16.54 -8.46 -5.53
CA VAL A 70 -17.91 -7.91 -5.46
C VAL A 70 -17.92 -6.41 -5.78
N ALA A 71 -16.93 -5.65 -5.28
CA ALA A 71 -16.79 -4.24 -5.61
C ALA A 71 -16.53 -4.03 -7.11
N LYS A 72 -15.65 -4.85 -7.71
CA LYS A 72 -15.38 -4.84 -9.15
C LYS A 72 -16.63 -5.17 -9.98
N LEU A 73 -17.42 -6.17 -9.57
CA LEU A 73 -18.70 -6.51 -10.21
C LEU A 73 -19.70 -5.34 -10.21
N ARG A 74 -19.81 -4.61 -9.09
CA ARG A 74 -20.65 -3.40 -9.01
C ARG A 74 -20.15 -2.29 -9.93
N LEU A 75 -18.83 -2.11 -10.03
CA LEU A 75 -18.25 -1.13 -10.95
C LEU A 75 -18.57 -1.49 -12.41
N ILE A 76 -18.35 -2.75 -12.80
CA ILE A 76 -18.69 -3.24 -14.15
C ILE A 76 -20.17 -2.99 -14.46
N GLN A 77 -21.07 -3.25 -13.51
CA GLN A 77 -22.49 -3.02 -13.70
C GLN A 77 -22.79 -1.53 -13.98
N ARG A 78 -22.23 -0.61 -13.18
CA ARG A 78 -22.42 0.84 -13.38
C ARG A 78 -21.86 1.31 -14.71
N LEU A 79 -20.63 0.96 -15.05
CA LEU A 79 -20.01 1.33 -16.33
C LEU A 79 -20.83 0.81 -17.53
N SER A 80 -21.42 -0.38 -17.40
CA SER A 80 -22.25 -0.96 -18.46
C SER A 80 -23.64 -0.33 -18.56
N GLN A 81 -24.27 0.03 -17.43
CA GLN A 81 -25.66 0.51 -17.40
C GLN A 81 -25.75 2.04 -17.54
N ASP A 82 -24.89 2.76 -16.83
CA ASP A 82 -24.96 4.22 -16.73
C ASP A 82 -24.19 4.88 -17.88
N GLU A 83 -23.02 4.34 -18.24
CA GLU A 83 -22.13 4.91 -19.26
C GLU A 83 -22.23 4.18 -20.62
N GLY A 84 -22.99 3.07 -20.69
CA GLY A 84 -23.19 2.31 -21.92
C GLY A 84 -21.91 1.66 -22.48
N ILE A 85 -20.88 1.50 -21.65
CA ILE A 85 -19.59 0.95 -22.09
C ILE A 85 -19.75 -0.56 -22.33
N ASN A 86 -19.22 -1.02 -23.48
CA ASN A 86 -19.23 -2.43 -23.81
C ASN A 86 -18.30 -3.23 -22.88
N LEU A 87 -18.58 -4.52 -22.67
CA LEU A 87 -17.82 -5.36 -21.74
C LEU A 87 -16.34 -5.51 -22.09
N GLN A 88 -15.96 -5.41 -23.38
CA GLN A 88 -14.55 -5.43 -23.80
C GLN A 88 -13.83 -4.12 -23.42
N GLY A 89 -14.52 -2.99 -23.53
CA GLY A 89 -14.06 -1.68 -23.07
C GLY A 89 -13.87 -1.69 -21.56
N ILE A 90 -14.85 -2.19 -20.80
CA ILE A 90 -14.74 -2.33 -19.35
C ILE A 90 -13.56 -3.24 -18.98
N ARG A 91 -13.37 -4.36 -19.69
CA ARG A 91 -12.20 -5.22 -19.50
C ARG A 91 -10.90 -4.45 -19.70
N ARG A 92 -10.78 -3.69 -20.79
CA ARG A 92 -9.56 -2.92 -21.09
C ARG A 92 -9.32 -1.82 -20.04
N ILE A 93 -10.36 -1.16 -19.56
CA ILE A 93 -10.27 -0.18 -18.47
C ILE A 93 -9.72 -0.84 -17.21
N LEU A 94 -10.28 -1.99 -16.81
CA LEU A 94 -9.82 -2.69 -15.61
C LEU A 94 -8.39 -3.22 -15.72
N GLU A 95 -7.95 -3.64 -16.91
CA GLU A 95 -6.56 -4.03 -17.18
C GLU A 95 -5.63 -2.81 -17.03
N LEU A 96 -6.00 -1.67 -17.63
CA LEU A 96 -5.23 -0.42 -17.53
C LEU A 96 -5.17 0.12 -16.09
N GLU A 97 -6.25 0.00 -15.32
CA GLU A 97 -6.25 0.38 -13.91
C GLU A 97 -5.28 -0.48 -13.09
N ALA A 98 -5.17 -1.78 -13.39
CA ALA A 98 -4.22 -2.66 -12.73
C ALA A 98 -2.76 -2.31 -13.09
N GLU A 99 -2.48 -2.09 -14.38
CA GLU A 99 -1.16 -1.63 -14.86
C GLU A 99 -0.77 -0.29 -14.22
N LEU A 100 -1.72 0.64 -14.09
CA LEU A 100 -1.50 1.94 -13.47
C LEU A 100 -1.19 1.82 -11.97
N GLU A 101 -1.88 0.93 -11.26
CA GLU A 101 -1.62 0.69 -9.85
C GLU A 101 -0.21 0.09 -9.64
N GLU A 102 0.16 -0.92 -10.42
CA GLU A 102 1.51 -1.49 -10.40
C GLU A 102 2.58 -0.43 -10.69
N LEU A 103 2.35 0.44 -11.68
CA LEU A 103 3.28 1.51 -12.01
C LEU A 103 3.40 2.54 -10.87
N ARG A 104 2.30 2.84 -10.18
CA ARG A 104 2.30 3.75 -9.03
C ARG A 104 3.03 3.15 -7.84
N GLU A 105 2.87 1.85 -7.58
CA GLU A 105 3.61 1.14 -6.54
C GLU A 105 5.11 1.19 -6.82
N HIS A 106 5.55 0.87 -8.05
CA HIS A 106 6.95 0.98 -8.44
C HIS A 106 7.49 2.41 -8.34
N ALA A 107 6.71 3.41 -8.74
CA ALA A 107 7.13 4.81 -8.64
C ALA A 107 7.28 5.25 -7.18
N ALA A 108 6.39 4.79 -6.29
CA ALA A 108 6.48 5.06 -4.86
C ALA A 108 7.72 4.39 -4.23
N GLU A 109 8.00 3.13 -4.60
CA GLU A 109 9.19 2.40 -4.16
C GLU A 109 10.48 3.11 -4.60
N LEU A 110 10.58 3.47 -5.88
CA LEU A 110 11.74 4.22 -6.40
C LEU A 110 11.89 5.58 -5.71
N GLY A 111 10.78 6.27 -5.45
CA GLY A 111 10.76 7.53 -4.71
C GLY A 111 11.27 7.39 -3.27
N GLU A 112 10.97 6.28 -2.60
CA GLU A 112 11.52 5.96 -1.28
C GLU A 112 13.03 5.70 -1.35
N LEU A 113 13.49 4.90 -2.32
CA LEU A 113 14.91 4.60 -2.51
C LEU A 113 15.73 5.87 -2.77
N LEU A 114 15.23 6.77 -3.62
CA LEU A 114 15.89 8.06 -3.88
C LEU A 114 15.90 8.96 -2.63
N ARG A 115 14.82 8.98 -1.85
CA ARG A 115 14.78 9.70 -0.57
C ARG A 115 15.82 9.16 0.40
N MET A 116 15.93 7.84 0.53
CA MET A 116 16.94 7.20 1.39
C MET A 116 18.37 7.52 0.93
N ALA A 117 18.64 7.47 -0.38
CA ALA A 117 19.95 7.80 -0.93
C ALA A 117 20.33 9.27 -0.73
N HIS A 118 19.37 10.19 -0.80
CA HIS A 118 19.60 11.62 -0.59
C HIS A 118 19.60 12.03 0.89
N ALA A 119 18.94 11.26 1.76
CA ALA A 119 18.92 11.49 3.21
C ALA A 119 20.19 11.03 3.92
N ALA A 120 20.98 10.14 3.31
CA ALA A 120 22.35 9.91 3.76
C ALA A 120 23.11 11.23 3.60
N PRO A 121 23.73 11.79 4.67
CA PRO A 121 24.36 13.09 4.56
C PRO A 121 25.43 12.99 3.48
N ALA A 122 25.19 13.71 2.38
CA ALA A 122 26.24 14.15 1.48
C ALA A 122 27.12 15.10 2.29
N GLY A 123 27.92 14.54 3.20
CA GLY A 123 29.03 15.24 3.80
C GLY A 123 29.87 15.65 2.62
N SER A 124 29.82 16.94 2.28
CA SER A 124 30.61 17.55 1.22
C SER A 124 32.03 16.99 1.35
N ARG A 125 32.44 16.14 0.42
CA ARG A 125 33.79 15.58 0.42
C ARG A 125 34.61 16.59 -0.35
N ILE A 126 35.36 17.43 0.36
CA ILE A 126 36.24 18.40 -0.28
C ILE A 126 37.52 17.65 -0.62
N PHE A 127 37.89 17.64 -1.89
CA PHE A 127 39.19 17.15 -2.30
C PHE A 127 40.24 18.13 -1.81
N THR A 128 41.05 17.73 -0.82
CA THR A 128 42.16 18.55 -0.35
C THR A 128 43.44 17.98 -0.96
N ALA A 129 44.15 18.80 -1.73
CA ALA A 129 45.48 18.47 -2.23
C ALA A 129 46.53 18.84 -1.18
N ASP A 130 47.45 17.93 -0.86
CA ASP A 130 48.62 18.25 -0.05
C ASP A 130 49.74 18.87 -0.90
N LYS A 131 50.74 19.45 -0.23
CA LYS A 131 51.87 20.13 -0.89
C LYS A 131 52.77 19.20 -1.71
N ALA A 132 52.60 17.88 -1.60
CA ALA A 132 53.32 16.87 -2.37
C ALA A 132 52.51 16.36 -3.58
N GLY A 133 51.32 16.91 -3.84
CA GLY A 133 50.46 16.52 -4.94
C GLY A 133 49.54 15.34 -4.64
N GLY A 134 49.46 14.88 -3.39
CA GLY A 134 48.55 13.81 -2.97
C GLY A 134 47.13 14.34 -2.77
N VAL A 135 46.13 13.65 -3.32
CA VAL A 135 44.71 13.97 -3.09
C VAL A 135 44.17 13.08 -1.98
N ARG A 136 43.64 13.66 -0.91
CA ARG A 136 42.91 12.92 0.14
C ARG A 136 41.48 13.43 0.31
N LEU A 137 40.58 12.48 0.55
CA LEU A 137 39.18 12.74 0.89
C LEU A 137 39.10 13.08 2.38
N THR A 138 38.74 14.33 2.70
CA THR A 138 38.50 14.77 4.07
C THR A 138 37.00 15.06 4.27
N PRO A 139 36.42 14.72 5.44
CA PRO A 139 35.07 15.13 5.78
C PRO A 139 34.98 16.66 5.89
N THR A 140 33.93 17.28 5.34
CA THR A 140 33.64 18.71 5.55
C THR A 140 33.43 19.01 7.03
N GLY A 141 34.09 20.05 7.54
CA GLY A 141 33.79 20.64 8.85
C GLY A 141 34.96 20.74 9.84
N GLN A 142 36.12 20.13 9.57
CA GLN A 142 37.28 20.27 10.47
C GLN A 142 38.03 21.59 10.18
N ARG A 143 37.61 22.65 10.86
CA ARG A 143 38.43 23.87 11.00
C ARG A 143 39.70 23.50 11.78
N TYR A 144 40.83 23.37 11.09
CA TYR A 144 42.13 23.29 11.74
C TYR A 144 42.39 24.61 12.49
N PHE A 145 42.18 24.60 13.81
CA PHE A 145 42.56 25.71 14.66
C PHE A 145 44.09 25.82 14.62
N ARG A 146 44.59 26.84 13.93
CA ARG A 146 46.01 27.15 13.84
C ARG A 146 46.47 27.56 15.24
N GLN A 147 47.06 26.64 16.00
CA GLN A 147 47.77 26.98 17.23
C GLN A 147 48.92 27.91 16.83
N THR A 148 48.77 29.20 17.12
CA THR A 148 49.87 30.16 17.09
C THR A 148 50.87 29.74 18.17
N PRO A 149 52.18 29.64 17.85
CA PRO A 149 53.18 29.33 18.87
C PRO A 149 53.23 30.50 19.86
N ARG A 150 52.91 30.20 21.12
CA ARG A 150 53.00 31.15 22.24
C ARG A 150 54.48 31.46 22.47
N ALA A 151 54.85 32.72 22.24
CA ALA A 151 56.17 33.24 22.56
C ALA A 151 56.50 32.97 24.04
N LEU A 152 57.66 32.35 24.27
CA LEU A 152 58.31 32.29 25.58
C LEU A 152 59.26 33.49 25.67
N GLY A 153 58.86 34.48 26.46
CA GLY A 153 59.75 35.54 26.91
C GLY A 153 60.70 35.05 28.00
N ARG A 154 61.90 35.62 28.01
CA ARG A 154 62.70 35.90 29.20
C ARG A 154 63.28 37.29 29.07
#